data_AF-A0A0R3Q8E4-F1
#
_entry.id   AF-A0A0R3Q8E4-F1
#
_cell.length_a   1.000
_cell.length_b   1.000
_cell.length_c   1.000
_cell.angle_alpha   90.00
_cell.angle_beta   90.00
_cell.angle_gamma   90.00
#
_symmetry.space_group_name_H-M   'P 1'
#
loop_
_entity.id
_entity.type
_entity.pdbx_description
1 polymer ?
#
loop_
_entity_poly.entity_id
_entity_poly.type
_entity_poly.pdbx_seq_one_letter_code
_entity_poly.pdbx_strand_id
1 'polypeptide(L)'
;MTQFIIDFQAFKDEENRYILKEIAVIAVETDEVGHCIIKPPYPGDMLSEKCREQVSYIVTYQHGICWEDGYIKYVDAIRLVRDMTKNAVQVFIKGSERAKFIRKLTGKPTIDFDTLNCPRAKNLANVESSPDCFYYRHTPKYHMNFEACSLRRVYKLKEWYLNYLKKLSSIKSNEKAEDEHDTVEKGYDVVPSRIQECLRSRPTSSKSKFTRGSNY
;
A
#
# COMPACT_ATOMS: atom_id res chain seq x y z
N MET A 1 4.77 0.55 16.61
CA MET A 1 4.00 -0.15 15.56
C MET A 1 4.69 0.17 14.25
N THR A 2 5.13 -0.82 13.48
CA THR A 2 6.00 -0.58 12.33
C THR A 2 5.30 -0.99 11.04
N GLN A 3 5.31 -0.09 10.06
CA GLN A 3 4.77 -0.32 8.74
C GLN A 3 5.89 -0.66 7.78
N PHE A 4 5.61 -1.53 6.82
CA PHE A 4 6.61 -1.96 5.86
C PHE A 4 6.12 -1.79 4.43
N ILE A 5 7.03 -1.40 3.55
CA ILE A 5 6.80 -1.34 2.12
C ILE A 5 7.65 -2.41 1.45
N ILE A 6 7.03 -3.19 0.57
CA ILE A 6 7.67 -4.29 -0.14
C ILE A 6 7.51 -4.10 -1.64
N ASP A 7 8.57 -4.40 -2.39
CA ASP A 7 8.53 -4.61 -3.84
C ASP A 7 9.38 -5.83 -4.20
N PHE A 8 9.04 -6.51 -5.30
CA PHE A 8 9.79 -7.65 -5.79
C PHE A 8 9.82 -7.76 -7.32
N GLN A 9 10.89 -8.34 -7.86
CA GLN A 9 10.95 -8.81 -9.25
C GLN A 9 10.85 -10.33 -9.29
N ALA A 10 10.18 -10.85 -10.31
CA ALA A 10 9.94 -12.28 -10.42
C ALA A 10 9.72 -12.70 -11.88
N PHE A 11 10.05 -13.95 -12.16
CA PHE A 11 9.50 -14.68 -13.30
C PHE A 11 8.17 -15.33 -12.93
N LYS A 12 7.50 -15.95 -13.90
CA LYS A 12 6.36 -16.82 -13.63
C LYS A 12 6.58 -18.21 -14.21
N ASP A 13 6.22 -19.24 -13.44
CA ASP A 13 6.20 -20.60 -13.93
C ASP A 13 4.99 -20.87 -14.86
N GLU A 14 4.85 -22.11 -15.31
CA GLU A 14 3.78 -22.54 -16.20
C GLU A 14 2.38 -22.44 -15.56
N GLU A 15 2.31 -22.51 -14.23
CA GLU A 15 1.10 -22.33 -13.43
C GLU A 15 0.86 -20.84 -13.07
N ASN A 16 1.60 -19.92 -13.70
CA ASN A 16 1.51 -18.47 -13.46
C ASN A 16 1.83 -18.07 -11.99
N ARG A 17 2.62 -18.89 -11.29
CA ARG A 17 3.10 -18.62 -9.92
C ARG A 17 4.41 -17.85 -9.97
N TYR A 18 4.60 -16.93 -9.02
CA TYR A 18 5.81 -16.12 -8.96
C TYR A 18 7.05 -16.92 -8.54
N ILE A 19 8.12 -16.79 -9.33
CA ILE A 19 9.47 -17.20 -8.97
C ILE A 19 10.27 -15.93 -8.68
N LEU A 20 10.44 -15.61 -7.40
CA LEU A 20 11.12 -14.39 -6.96
C LEU A 20 12.60 -14.36 -7.40
N LYS A 21 13.03 -13.20 -7.89
CA LYS A 21 14.41 -12.91 -8.33
C LYS A 21 15.04 -11.74 -7.58
N GLU A 22 14.24 -10.77 -7.19
CA GLU A 22 14.66 -9.68 -6.32
C GLU A 22 13.52 -9.39 -5.35
N ILE A 23 13.85 -9.08 -4.10
CA ILE A 23 12.88 -8.56 -3.14
C ILE A 23 13.54 -7.48 -2.30
N ALA A 24 12.79 -6.42 -2.04
CA ALA A 24 13.17 -5.35 -1.15
C ALA A 24 12.05 -5.08 -0.14
N VAL A 25 12.44 -4.81 1.10
CA VAL A 25 11.55 -4.48 2.22
C VAL A 25 12.15 -3.25 2.91
N ILE A 26 11.34 -2.24 3.19
CA ILE A 26 11.77 -1.06 3.96
C ILE A 26 10.77 -0.75 5.06
N ALA A 27 11.28 -0.49 6.27
CA ALA A 27 10.51 0.04 7.37
C ALA A 27 10.20 1.53 7.14
N VAL A 28 8.93 1.91 7.25
CA VAL A 28 8.50 3.30 7.04
C VAL A 28 9.08 4.21 8.11
N GLU A 29 9.14 3.75 9.35
CA GLU A 29 9.53 4.58 10.50
C GLU A 29 11.04 4.65 10.75
N THR A 30 11.80 3.60 10.43
CA THR A 30 13.23 3.49 10.82
C THR A 30 14.21 3.48 9.65
N ASP A 31 13.73 3.43 8.40
CA ASP A 31 14.57 3.21 7.21
C ASP A 31 15.34 1.89 7.19
N GLU A 32 15.04 0.97 8.11
CA GLU A 32 15.61 -0.38 8.09
C GLU A 32 15.21 -1.09 6.79
N VAL A 33 16.21 -1.55 6.04
CA VAL A 33 16.02 -2.11 4.71
C VAL A 33 16.60 -3.51 4.61
N GLY A 34 15.85 -4.39 3.96
CA GLY A 34 16.32 -5.71 3.53
C GLY A 34 16.20 -5.82 2.02
N HIS A 35 17.24 -6.32 1.38
CA HIS A 35 17.29 -6.47 -0.07
C HIS A 35 18.04 -7.74 -0.43
N CYS A 36 17.52 -8.49 -1.40
CA CYS A 36 18.14 -9.74 -1.86
C CYS A 36 17.97 -9.93 -3.36
N ILE A 37 19.02 -10.44 -4.02
CA ILE A 37 18.93 -11.10 -5.32
C ILE A 37 18.94 -12.61 -5.10
N ILE A 38 17.91 -13.28 -5.62
CA ILE A 38 17.55 -14.65 -5.25
C ILE A 38 17.98 -15.61 -6.35
N LYS A 39 18.70 -16.67 -5.95
CA LYS A 39 19.09 -17.78 -6.82
C LYS A 39 17.85 -18.49 -7.38
N PRO A 40 17.89 -18.98 -8.62
CA PRO A 40 16.78 -19.76 -9.15
C PRO A 40 16.61 -21.04 -8.31
N PRO A 41 15.38 -21.55 -8.18
CA PRO A 41 15.12 -22.80 -7.45
C PRO A 41 15.67 -24.03 -8.19
N TYR A 42 15.95 -23.91 -9.49
CA TYR A 42 16.47 -24.97 -10.35
C TYR A 42 17.23 -24.38 -11.55
N PRO A 43 18.23 -25.11 -12.11
CA PRO A 43 18.97 -24.68 -13.30
C PRO A 43 18.09 -24.39 -14.53
N GLY A 44 18.54 -23.48 -15.38
CA GLY A 44 17.77 -22.97 -16.52
C GLY A 44 17.54 -23.97 -17.66
N ASP A 45 18.29 -25.07 -17.71
CA ASP A 45 18.08 -26.16 -18.67
C ASP A 45 16.77 -26.93 -18.42
N MET A 46 16.23 -26.86 -17.20
CA MET A 46 14.92 -27.40 -16.84
C MET A 46 13.74 -26.47 -17.18
N LEU A 47 14.00 -25.28 -17.72
CA LEU A 47 12.93 -24.40 -18.19
C LEU A 47 12.34 -24.94 -19.49
N SER A 48 11.00 -25.00 -19.55
CA SER A 48 10.30 -25.22 -20.81
C SER A 48 10.62 -24.10 -21.82
N GLU A 49 10.41 -24.37 -23.10
CA GLU A 49 10.61 -23.38 -24.16
C GLU A 49 9.83 -22.08 -23.90
N LYS A 50 8.56 -22.20 -23.54
CA LYS A 50 7.71 -21.05 -23.15
C LYS A 50 8.28 -20.27 -21.96
N CYS A 51 8.78 -20.95 -20.94
CA CYS A 51 9.42 -20.28 -19.81
C CYS A 51 10.73 -19.59 -20.22
N ARG A 52 11.53 -20.19 -21.11
CA ARG A 52 12.76 -19.57 -21.63
C ARG A 52 12.49 -18.29 -22.41
N GLU A 53 11.46 -18.28 -23.25
CA GLU A 53 11.02 -17.07 -23.96
C GLU A 53 10.59 -15.96 -22.98
N GLN A 54 9.78 -16.31 -21.97
CA GLN A 54 9.35 -15.37 -20.94
C GLN A 54 10.55 -14.80 -20.17
N VAL A 55 11.48 -15.66 -19.74
CA VAL A 55 12.71 -15.24 -19.06
C VAL A 55 13.51 -14.30 -19.94
N SER A 56 13.74 -14.64 -21.20
CA SER A 56 14.47 -13.80 -22.15
C SER A 56 13.84 -12.41 -22.30
N TYR A 57 12.52 -12.36 -22.45
CA TYR A 57 11.77 -11.11 -22.53
C TYR A 57 11.90 -10.27 -21.24
N ILE A 58 11.70 -10.89 -20.08
CA ILE A 58 11.74 -10.18 -18.78
C ILE A 58 13.15 -9.69 -18.46
N VAL A 59 14.19 -10.48 -18.76
CA VAL A 59 15.59 -10.08 -18.62
C VAL A 59 15.86 -8.85 -19.50
N THR A 60 15.44 -8.89 -20.76
CA THR A 60 15.75 -7.83 -21.73
C THR A 60 14.96 -6.54 -21.48
N TYR A 61 13.67 -6.65 -21.17
CA TYR A 61 12.75 -5.50 -21.20
C TYR A 61 12.18 -5.08 -19.85
N GLN A 62 12.39 -5.87 -18.79
CA GLN A 62 11.85 -5.55 -17.47
C GLN A 62 12.94 -5.29 -16.43
N HIS A 63 13.53 -6.32 -15.84
CA HIS A 63 14.38 -6.14 -14.65
C HIS A 63 15.85 -6.46 -14.85
N GLY A 64 16.29 -6.98 -15.98
CA GLY A 64 17.72 -7.20 -16.25
C GLY A 64 18.35 -8.41 -15.54
N ILE A 65 17.75 -8.90 -14.46
CA ILE A 65 18.25 -10.03 -13.67
C ILE A 65 18.17 -11.35 -14.45
N CYS A 66 19.33 -11.94 -14.79
CA CYS A 66 19.41 -13.25 -15.43
C CYS A 66 18.82 -14.37 -14.57
N TRP A 67 18.39 -15.46 -15.22
CA TRP A 67 17.86 -16.64 -14.53
C TRP A 67 18.84 -17.19 -13.48
N GLU A 68 20.10 -17.41 -13.88
CA GLU A 68 21.14 -18.00 -13.04
C GLU A 68 21.72 -17.07 -11.97
N ASP A 69 21.43 -15.77 -12.06
CA ASP A 69 22.01 -14.79 -11.14
C ASP A 69 21.37 -14.86 -9.76
N GLY A 70 22.13 -14.53 -8.72
CA GLY A 70 21.63 -14.43 -7.35
C GLY A 70 22.62 -14.99 -6.33
N TYR A 71 22.52 -14.48 -5.11
CA TYR A 71 23.45 -14.84 -4.03
C TYR A 71 22.71 -15.43 -2.82
N ILE A 72 21.41 -15.18 -2.67
CA ILE A 72 20.59 -15.73 -1.58
C ILE A 72 19.75 -16.90 -2.07
N LYS A 73 19.63 -17.97 -1.28
CA LYS A 73 18.70 -19.07 -1.56
C LYS A 73 17.27 -18.61 -1.32
N TYR A 74 16.32 -19.17 -2.08
CA TYR A 74 14.90 -18.80 -1.95
C TYR A 74 14.39 -18.86 -0.50
N VAL A 75 14.65 -19.95 0.22
CA VAL A 75 14.21 -20.12 1.62
C VAL A 75 14.77 -19.04 2.54
N ASP A 76 16.04 -18.67 2.38
CA ASP A 76 16.68 -17.63 3.19
C ASP A 76 16.08 -16.24 2.91
N ALA A 77 15.74 -15.94 1.65
CA ALA A 77 15.06 -14.70 1.28
C ALA A 77 13.65 -14.62 1.90
N ILE A 78 12.88 -15.72 1.87
CA ILE A 78 11.57 -15.78 2.52
C ILE A 78 11.69 -15.60 4.03
N ARG A 79 12.69 -16.22 4.66
CA ARG A 79 12.97 -16.04 6.09
C ARG A 79 13.28 -14.57 6.41
N LEU A 80 14.16 -13.93 5.64
CA LEU A 80 14.49 -12.50 5.82
C LEU A 80 13.24 -11.62 5.78
N VAL A 81 12.37 -11.79 4.78
CA VAL A 81 11.15 -10.99 4.65
C VAL A 81 10.22 -11.20 5.84
N ARG A 82 10.06 -12.45 6.29
CA ARG A 82 9.23 -12.78 7.47
C ARG A 82 9.80 -12.22 8.76
N ASP A 83 11.11 -12.30 8.95
CA ASP A 83 11.78 -11.82 10.15
C ASP A 83 11.71 -10.30 10.26
N MET A 84 11.93 -9.58 9.15
CA MET A 84 11.76 -8.13 9.10
C MET A 84 10.31 -7.72 9.39
N THR A 85 9.35 -8.41 8.78
CA THR A 85 7.92 -8.09 8.91
C THR A 85 7.24 -8.75 10.10
N LYS A 86 7.99 -9.41 11.00
CA LYS A 86 7.42 -10.20 12.11
C LYS A 86 6.49 -9.39 13.01
N ASN A 87 6.83 -8.11 13.23
CA ASN A 87 6.07 -7.16 14.06
C ASN A 87 5.33 -6.11 13.22
N ALA A 88 5.19 -6.35 11.91
CA ALA A 88 4.49 -5.43 11.02
C ALA A 88 3.02 -5.33 11.43
N VAL A 89 2.54 -4.10 11.61
CA VAL A 89 1.10 -3.84 11.74
C VAL A 89 0.41 -3.84 10.38
N GLN A 90 1.13 -3.39 9.36
CA GLN A 90 0.64 -3.24 8.02
C GLN A 90 1.81 -3.36 7.03
N VAL A 91 1.60 -4.12 5.97
CA VAL A 91 2.50 -4.19 4.82
C VAL A 91 1.84 -3.48 3.64
N PHE A 92 2.63 -2.79 2.83
CA PHE A 92 2.19 -2.13 1.61
C PHE A 92 2.99 -2.64 0.43
N ILE A 93 2.32 -2.81 -0.70
CA ILE A 93 2.94 -3.14 -1.98
C ILE A 93 2.05 -2.61 -3.10
N LYS A 94 2.63 -2.34 -4.27
CA LYS A 94 1.86 -1.94 -5.44
C LYS A 94 1.43 -3.13 -6.28
N GLY A 95 0.14 -3.19 -6.63
CA GLY A 95 -0.47 -4.17 -7.52
C GLY A 95 -1.23 -5.26 -6.78
N SER A 96 -2.47 -5.50 -7.18
CA SER A 96 -3.41 -6.37 -6.45
C SER A 96 -3.00 -7.85 -6.40
N GLU A 97 -2.46 -8.39 -7.50
CA GLU A 97 -1.91 -9.75 -7.54
C GLU A 97 -0.70 -9.89 -6.60
N ARG A 98 0.17 -8.88 -6.60
CA ARG A 98 1.38 -8.83 -5.77
C ARG A 98 1.04 -8.69 -4.29
N ALA A 99 0.01 -7.91 -3.96
CA ALA A 99 -0.53 -7.79 -2.61
C ALA A 99 -1.07 -9.12 -2.08
N LYS A 100 -1.80 -9.88 -2.90
CA LYS A 100 -2.26 -11.24 -2.53
C LYS A 100 -1.08 -12.18 -2.25
N PHE A 101 -0.07 -12.14 -3.11
CA PHE A 101 1.14 -12.96 -2.93
C PHE A 101 1.88 -12.62 -1.63
N ILE A 102 2.16 -11.34 -1.38
CA ILE A 102 2.88 -10.89 -0.17
C ILE A 102 2.07 -11.18 1.10
N ARG A 103 0.75 -11.01 1.07
CA ARG A 103 -0.14 -11.38 2.18
C ARG A 103 0.01 -12.86 2.54
N LYS A 104 0.02 -13.75 1.53
CA LYS A 104 0.23 -15.19 1.75
C LYS A 104 1.63 -15.51 2.26
N LEU A 105 2.65 -14.80 1.76
CA LEU A 105 4.05 -15.01 2.13
C LEU A 105 4.34 -14.61 3.60
N THR A 106 3.81 -13.46 4.01
CA THR A 106 4.09 -12.84 5.33
C THR A 106 3.06 -13.17 6.40
N GLY A 107 1.82 -13.50 6.02
CA GLY A 107 0.69 -13.63 6.95
C GLY A 107 0.23 -12.30 7.56
N LYS A 108 0.69 -11.16 7.01
CA LYS A 108 0.40 -9.82 7.56
C LYS A 108 -0.71 -9.11 6.79
N PRO A 109 -1.48 -8.21 7.44
CA PRO A 109 -2.34 -7.28 6.72
C PRO A 109 -1.54 -6.59 5.62
N THR A 110 -2.06 -6.61 4.39
CA THR A 110 -1.35 -6.10 3.21
C THR A 110 -2.26 -5.20 2.39
N ILE A 111 -1.89 -3.92 2.23
CA ILE A 111 -2.64 -2.93 1.45
C ILE A 111 -1.97 -2.77 0.08
N ASP A 112 -2.80 -2.75 -0.95
CA ASP A 112 -2.35 -2.42 -2.30
C ASP A 112 -2.30 -0.90 -2.48
N PHE A 113 -1.14 -0.35 -2.84
CA PHE A 113 -0.99 1.08 -3.13
C PHE A 113 -1.91 1.60 -4.24
N ASP A 114 -2.37 0.74 -5.14
CA ASP A 114 -3.34 1.15 -6.17
C ASP A 114 -4.68 1.59 -5.53
N THR A 115 -5.06 1.01 -4.39
CA THR A 115 -6.26 1.43 -3.63
C THR A 115 -6.13 2.82 -3.00
N LEU A 116 -4.89 3.31 -2.88
CA LEU A 116 -4.57 4.65 -2.38
C LEU A 116 -4.32 5.65 -3.52
N ASN A 117 -4.66 5.29 -4.76
CA ASN A 117 -4.40 6.10 -5.96
C ASN A 117 -2.91 6.42 -6.18
N CYS A 118 -2.01 5.52 -5.76
CA CYS A 118 -0.59 5.67 -6.02
C CYS A 118 -0.30 5.69 -7.54
N PRO A 119 0.46 6.67 -8.06
CA PRO A 119 0.91 6.67 -9.46
C PRO A 119 1.71 5.42 -9.81
N ARG A 120 1.85 5.14 -11.11
CA ARG A 120 2.76 4.09 -11.60
C ARG A 120 4.18 4.35 -11.11
N ALA A 121 4.93 3.29 -10.79
CA ALA A 121 6.29 3.42 -10.24
C ALA A 121 7.22 4.29 -11.10
N LYS A 122 7.10 4.20 -12.43
CA LYS A 122 7.86 5.03 -13.38
C LYS A 122 7.54 6.54 -13.32
N ASN A 123 6.40 6.91 -12.75
CA ASN A 123 5.97 8.30 -12.57
C ASN A 123 6.31 8.84 -11.17
N LEU A 124 6.89 8.00 -10.29
CA LEU A 124 7.37 8.44 -8.98
C LEU A 124 8.76 9.03 -9.12
N ALA A 125 8.99 10.16 -8.44
CA ALA A 125 10.28 10.84 -8.41
C ALA A 125 11.37 9.89 -7.89
N ASN A 126 12.59 10.07 -8.40
CA ASN A 126 13.77 9.42 -7.84
C ASN A 126 14.05 9.96 -6.44
N VAL A 127 14.53 9.09 -5.56
CA VAL A 127 14.86 9.41 -4.17
C VAL A 127 16.38 9.38 -4.05
N GLU A 128 17.00 10.52 -3.77
CA GLU A 128 18.46 10.65 -3.69
C GLU A 128 19.07 9.80 -2.58
N SER A 129 18.34 9.60 -1.48
CA SER A 129 18.76 8.73 -0.37
C SER A 129 18.62 7.23 -0.66
N SER A 130 18.10 6.84 -1.83
CA SER A 130 18.07 5.44 -2.23
C SER A 130 19.50 4.91 -2.40
N PRO A 131 19.90 3.86 -1.67
CA PRO A 131 21.20 3.24 -1.87
C PRO A 131 21.30 2.64 -3.28
N ASP A 132 22.54 2.51 -3.75
CA ASP A 132 22.82 1.79 -4.98
C ASP A 132 22.60 0.29 -4.81
N CYS A 133 22.01 -0.33 -5.84
CA CYS A 133 21.85 -1.76 -5.89
C CYS A 133 23.18 -2.41 -6.24
N PHE A 134 23.62 -3.40 -5.43
CA PHE A 134 24.85 -4.15 -5.68
C PHE A 134 24.77 -5.09 -6.88
N TYR A 135 23.60 -5.27 -7.49
CA TYR A 135 23.49 -6.08 -8.69
C TYR A 135 24.07 -5.32 -9.89
N TYR A 136 25.12 -5.87 -10.51
CA TYR A 136 25.93 -5.16 -11.51
C TYR A 136 25.10 -4.56 -12.67
N ARG A 137 24.03 -5.23 -13.11
CA ARG A 137 23.15 -4.73 -14.19
C ARG A 137 22.17 -3.63 -13.76
N HIS A 138 22.02 -3.39 -12.46
CA HIS A 138 21.23 -2.28 -11.92
C HIS A 138 22.09 -1.02 -11.67
N THR A 139 23.32 -0.99 -12.17
CA THR A 139 24.14 0.22 -12.13
C THR A 139 23.93 1.07 -13.40
N PRO A 140 24.06 2.41 -13.32
CA PRO A 140 23.88 3.30 -14.46
C PRO A 140 24.72 2.90 -15.69
N LYS A 141 25.91 2.32 -15.44
CA LYS A 141 26.86 1.91 -16.48
C LYS A 141 26.32 0.85 -17.44
N TYR A 142 25.48 -0.08 -16.98
CA TYR A 142 24.99 -1.19 -17.81
C TYR A 142 23.59 -0.97 -18.38
N HIS A 143 23.01 0.22 -18.17
CA HIS A 143 21.86 0.80 -18.88
C HIS A 143 20.58 -0.05 -19.06
N MET A 144 20.43 -1.21 -18.41
CA MET A 144 19.21 -2.02 -18.53
C MET A 144 18.30 -1.81 -17.32
N ASN A 145 17.28 -0.97 -17.51
CA ASN A 145 16.11 -0.83 -16.65
C ASN A 145 16.42 -0.71 -15.14
N PHE A 146 17.35 0.17 -14.76
CA PHE A 146 17.66 0.46 -13.35
C PHE A 146 16.42 0.87 -12.53
N GLU A 147 15.40 1.44 -13.20
CA GLU A 147 14.08 1.79 -12.65
C GLU A 147 13.22 0.59 -12.23
N ALA A 148 13.60 -0.62 -12.66
CA ALA A 148 12.97 -1.86 -12.26
C ALA A 148 13.54 -2.44 -10.96
N CYS A 149 14.67 -1.95 -10.45
CA CYS A 149 15.23 -2.42 -9.19
C CYS A 149 14.22 -2.26 -8.05
N SER A 150 13.89 -3.37 -7.38
CA SER A 150 12.93 -3.34 -6.28
C SER A 150 13.41 -2.51 -5.10
N LEU A 151 14.72 -2.45 -4.84
CA LEU A 151 15.29 -1.56 -3.83
C LEU A 151 14.93 -0.10 -4.11
N ARG A 152 15.20 0.40 -5.31
CA ARG A 152 14.84 1.77 -5.70
C ARG A 152 13.33 1.99 -5.62
N ARG A 153 12.53 1.02 -6.05
CA ARG A 153 11.06 1.12 -6.01
C ARG A 153 10.50 1.26 -4.60
N VAL A 154 11.03 0.53 -3.60
CA VAL A 154 10.53 0.67 -2.22
C VAL A 154 10.84 2.06 -1.65
N TYR A 155 11.98 2.66 -1.97
CA TYR A 155 12.28 4.04 -1.59
C TYR A 155 11.32 5.04 -2.25
N LYS A 156 11.06 4.90 -3.56
CA LYS A 156 10.08 5.74 -4.26
C LYS A 156 8.68 5.64 -3.65
N LEU A 157 8.24 4.41 -3.35
CA LEU A 157 6.95 4.16 -2.73
C LEU A 157 6.89 4.71 -1.30
N LYS A 158 7.98 4.60 -0.54
CA LYS A 158 8.08 5.19 0.80
C LYS A 158 7.95 6.70 0.76
N GLU A 159 8.71 7.38 -0.09
CA GLU A 159 8.65 8.83 -0.24
C GLU A 159 7.25 9.29 -0.66
N TRP A 160 6.64 8.59 -1.62
CA TRP A 160 5.25 8.86 -2.01
C TRP A 160 4.29 8.68 -0.84
N TYR A 161 4.42 7.59 -0.08
CA TYR A 161 3.53 7.26 1.03
C TYR A 161 3.64 8.27 2.18
N LEU A 162 4.85 8.70 2.53
CA LEU A 162 5.06 9.74 3.54
C LEU A 162 4.39 11.06 3.12
N ASN A 163 4.51 11.44 1.85
CA ASN A 163 3.85 12.65 1.33
C ASN A 163 2.31 12.49 1.27
N TYR A 164 1.81 11.29 0.99
CA TYR A 164 0.39 10.97 1.09
C TYR A 164 -0.13 11.15 2.53
N LEU A 165 0.59 10.63 3.53
CA LEU A 165 0.23 10.79 4.95
C LEU A 165 0.22 12.26 5.39
N LYS A 166 1.20 13.06 4.96
CA LYS A 166 1.22 14.51 5.23
C LYS A 166 -0.04 15.18 4.67
N LYS A 167 -0.41 14.92 3.42
CA LYS A 167 -1.62 15.47 2.81
C LYS A 167 -2.89 15.09 3.57
N LEU A 168 -3.02 13.82 3.98
CA LEU A 168 -4.15 13.38 4.79
C LEU A 168 -4.21 14.09 6.14
N SER A 169 -3.07 14.33 6.78
CA SER A 169 -3.03 15.07 8.05
C SER A 169 -3.48 16.53 7.88
N SER A 170 -3.10 17.18 6.78
CA SER A 170 -3.54 18.55 6.48
C SER A 170 -5.04 18.65 6.23
N ILE A 171 -5.62 17.69 5.50
CA ILE A 171 -7.07 17.65 5.23
C ILE A 171 -7.86 17.52 6.54
N LYS A 172 -7.47 16.58 7.40
CA LYS A 172 -8.15 16.36 8.69
C LYS A 172 -8.08 17.56 9.63
N SER A 173 -6.99 18.32 9.58
CA SER A 173 -6.86 19.55 10.37
C SER A 173 -7.77 20.66 9.86
N ASN A 174 -7.96 20.76 8.53
CA ASN A 174 -8.84 21.75 7.93
C ASN A 174 -10.33 21.44 8.19
N GLU A 175 -10.74 20.16 8.07
CA GLU A 175 -12.11 19.72 8.38
C GLU A 175 -12.49 20.03 9.84
N LYS A 176 -11.56 19.83 10.79
CA LYS A 176 -11.78 20.20 12.20
C LYS A 176 -11.89 21.70 12.42
N ALA A 177 -11.14 22.51 11.68
CA ALA A 177 -11.20 23.97 11.79
C ALA A 177 -12.50 24.54 11.20
N GLU A 178 -13.03 23.92 10.15
CA GLU A 178 -14.33 24.27 9.57
C GLU A 178 -15.49 23.88 10.50
N ASP A 179 -15.42 22.70 11.15
CA ASP A 179 -16.39 22.29 12.16
C ASP A 179 -16.36 23.20 13.42
N GLU A 180 -15.19 23.68 13.84
CA GLU A 180 -15.06 24.62 14.97
C GLU A 180 -15.56 26.02 14.59
N HIS A 181 -15.33 26.50 13.36
CA HIS A 181 -15.82 27.80 12.89
C HIS A 181 -17.36 27.85 12.80
N ASP A 182 -18.02 26.74 12.43
CA ASP A 182 -19.49 26.64 12.38
C ASP A 182 -20.13 26.59 13.79
N THR A 183 -19.33 26.34 14.84
CA THR A 183 -19.77 26.43 16.24
C THR A 183 -19.50 27.79 16.91
N VAL A 184 -18.73 28.68 16.28
CA VAL A 184 -18.42 30.02 16.81
C VAL A 184 -19.33 31.12 16.23
N GLU A 185 -20.07 30.86 15.14
CA GLU A 185 -21.15 31.74 14.62
C GLU A 185 -22.54 31.50 15.26
N LYS A 186 -22.59 31.03 16.51
CA LYS A 186 -23.80 31.11 17.37
C LYS A 186 -23.46 31.78 18.69
N GLY A 187 -23.08 33.06 18.60
CA GLY A 187 -22.55 33.82 19.73
C GLY A 187 -23.09 35.25 19.89
N TYR A 188 -24.25 35.60 19.35
CA TYR A 188 -25.10 36.75 19.74
C TYR A 188 -26.55 36.32 19.39
N ASP A 189 -27.53 36.21 20.29
CA ASP A 189 -27.97 37.13 21.35
C ASP A 189 -28.56 36.38 22.56
N VAL A 190 -28.28 36.90 23.76
CA VAL A 190 -29.17 36.82 24.93
C VAL A 190 -29.74 38.23 25.07
N VAL A 191 -31.05 38.46 25.18
CA VAL A 191 -31.79 38.57 26.46
C VAL A 191 -33.31 38.77 26.15
N PRO A 192 -34.24 38.36 27.06
CA PRO A 192 -35.62 37.99 26.77
C PRO A 192 -36.73 38.97 27.25
N SER A 193 -37.99 38.55 27.00
CA SER A 193 -39.31 39.09 27.42
C SER A 193 -39.83 40.27 26.58
N ARG A 194 -41.11 40.38 26.19
CA ARG A 194 -42.37 40.20 26.95
C ARG A 194 -43.54 40.32 25.93
N ILE A 195 -44.61 39.52 25.98
CA ILE A 195 -46.01 39.88 26.36
C ILE A 195 -46.88 38.67 25.92
N GLN A 196 -47.47 37.90 26.86
CA GLN A 196 -48.93 37.77 27.14
C GLN A 196 -49.82 37.73 25.87
N GLU A 197 -50.81 36.87 25.64
CA GLU A 197 -51.82 36.17 26.45
C GLU A 197 -52.62 35.35 25.39
N CYS A 198 -53.41 34.30 25.63
CA CYS A 198 -54.60 34.31 26.45
C CYS A 198 -55.21 32.88 26.46
N LEU A 199 -55.77 32.51 27.62
CA LEU A 199 -56.67 31.39 27.80
C LEU A 199 -58.02 31.61 27.09
N ARG A 200 -58.73 30.50 26.85
CA ARG A 200 -60.17 30.36 26.52
C ARG A 200 -60.55 30.43 25.05
N SER A 201 -60.71 29.25 24.44
CA SER A 201 -62.03 28.75 24.00
C SER A 201 -61.92 27.31 23.45
N ARG A 202 -62.62 26.38 24.12
CA ARG A 202 -63.17 25.14 23.52
C ARG A 202 -64.27 25.56 22.51
N PRO A 203 -64.66 24.76 21.49
CA PRO A 203 -65.10 23.38 21.73
C PRO A 203 -64.97 22.31 20.62
N THR A 204 -65.05 21.07 21.11
CA THR A 204 -65.80 19.89 20.62
C THR A 204 -65.37 19.05 19.41
N SER A 205 -65.16 17.77 19.76
CA SER A 205 -65.63 16.54 19.08
C SER A 205 -64.84 16.11 17.84
N SER A 206 -64.54 14.85 17.57
CA SER A 206 -65.02 13.58 18.11
C SER A 206 -64.05 12.45 17.71
N LYS A 207 -64.00 11.39 18.54
CA LYS A 207 -63.97 9.94 18.20
C LYS A 207 -63.07 9.52 17.01
N SER A 208 -62.14 8.57 17.12
CA SER A 208 -62.34 7.22 17.67
C SER A 208 -61.09 6.34 17.51
N LYS A 209 -60.95 5.41 18.47
CA LYS A 209 -60.60 3.96 18.35
C LYS A 209 -59.20 3.56 17.82
N PHE A 210 -58.40 2.85 18.63
CA PHE A 210 -58.30 1.36 18.73
C PHE A 210 -57.59 0.80 17.47
N THR A 211 -56.45 0.09 17.49
CA THR A 211 -56.04 -1.08 18.29
C THR A 211 -54.54 -1.40 18.18
N ARG A 212 -54.05 -2.15 19.18
CA ARG A 212 -52.83 -2.99 19.22
C ARG A 212 -52.79 -4.07 18.12
N GLY A 213 -51.57 -4.59 17.88
CA GLY A 213 -51.29 -5.94 17.36
C GLY A 213 -50.18 -5.92 16.30
N SER A 214 -48.93 -6.29 16.58
CA SER A 214 -48.37 -7.64 16.86
C SER A 214 -48.14 -8.47 15.59
N ASN A 215 -46.87 -8.88 15.43
CA ASN A 215 -46.32 -10.00 14.65
C ASN A 215 -46.46 -9.94 13.12
N TYR A 216 -45.34 -9.90 12.40
CA TYR A 216 -44.55 -11.08 11.99
C TYR A 216 -43.08 -10.67 11.84
#